data_AF-G7K209-F1
#
_entry.id   AF-G7K209-F1
#
_cell.length_a   1.000
_cell.length_b   1.000
_cell.length_c   1.000
_cell.angle_alpha   90.00
_cell.angle_beta   90.00
_cell.angle_gamma   90.00
#
_symmetry.space_group_name_H-M   'P 1'
#
loop_
_entity.id
_entity.type
_entity.pdbx_description
1 polymer ?
#
loop_
_entity_poly.entity_id
_entity_poly.type
_entity_poly.pdbx_seq_one_letter_code
_entity_poly.pdbx_strand_id
1 'polypeptide(L)'
;MTTAKQIGPDRAAEFAYGAGQIDPLKALKLDLIYEADEKDYISFLCGQGFNASTLYLITEKYIICFEVANSTARDLNYPSFALKAPRPKHHVSGTFKRIVTNVGLPMSTYIANVTAPKGIHISVTPSVLSFTALGEKQSFVLTIHGKMKRSIRSASLVWDDGQYQVRSPIVIFDDRAISKVVYFCQKRPVAQLVIRLSYIRM
;
A
#
# COMPACT_ATOMS: atom_id res chain seq x y z
N MET A 1 4.74 -3.71 9.94
CA MET A 1 3.65 -4.08 9.00
C MET A 1 4.00 -5.34 8.22
N THR A 2 5.20 -5.39 7.61
CA THR A 2 5.62 -6.48 6.73
C THR A 2 5.79 -7.85 7.40
N THR A 3 5.94 -7.87 8.72
CA THR A 3 6.06 -9.07 9.56
C THR A 3 4.76 -9.50 10.23
N ALA A 4 3.66 -8.77 10.00
CA ALA A 4 2.38 -9.05 10.65
C ALA A 4 1.82 -10.42 10.23
N LYS A 5 1.26 -11.14 11.19
CA LYS A 5 0.56 -12.42 10.94
C LYS A 5 -0.74 -12.15 10.22
N GLN A 6 -0.90 -12.73 9.04
CA GLN A 6 -2.15 -12.63 8.27
C GLN A 6 -3.33 -13.15 9.10
N ILE A 7 -4.37 -12.32 9.21
CA ILE A 7 -5.64 -12.70 9.83
C ILE A 7 -6.48 -13.45 8.80
N GLY A 8 -7.31 -14.38 9.25
CA GLY A 8 -8.23 -15.15 8.41
C GLY A 8 -9.21 -14.27 7.60
N PRO A 9 -9.97 -14.87 6.68
CA PRO A 9 -10.81 -14.13 5.74
C PRO A 9 -11.88 -13.31 6.47
N ASP A 10 -11.88 -12.00 6.24
CA ASP A 10 -12.92 -11.06 6.68
C ASP A 10 -13.68 -10.48 5.46
N ARG A 11 -14.93 -10.03 5.65
CA ARG A 11 -15.73 -9.44 4.57
C ARG A 11 -15.20 -8.08 4.09
N ALA A 12 -14.59 -7.30 4.98
CA ALA A 12 -13.90 -6.05 4.68
C ALA A 12 -12.39 -6.24 4.44
N ALA A 13 -11.88 -7.46 4.64
CA ALA A 13 -10.53 -7.87 4.32
C ALA A 13 -9.46 -6.90 4.88
N GLU A 14 -8.55 -6.40 4.04
CA GLU A 14 -7.48 -5.47 4.45
C GLU A 14 -8.03 -4.16 5.05
N PHE A 15 -9.29 -3.79 4.80
CA PHE A 15 -9.90 -2.64 5.49
C PHE A 15 -10.31 -2.93 6.94
N ALA A 16 -10.41 -4.20 7.34
CA ALA A 16 -10.67 -4.59 8.72
C ALA A 16 -9.37 -4.75 9.52
N TYR A 17 -8.35 -5.37 8.94
CA TYR A 17 -7.13 -5.78 9.66
C TYR A 17 -5.81 -5.24 9.09
N GLY A 18 -5.83 -4.48 8.00
CA GLY A 18 -4.62 -3.98 7.35
C GLY A 18 -3.68 -5.10 6.91
N ALA A 19 -2.45 -5.08 7.42
CA ALA A 19 -1.47 -6.13 7.15
C ALA A 19 -1.71 -7.43 7.95
N GLY A 20 -2.45 -7.34 9.07
CA GLY A 20 -2.73 -8.45 9.98
C GLY A 20 -2.42 -8.12 11.44
N GLN A 21 -2.31 -9.16 12.27
CA GLN A 21 -1.99 -9.04 13.68
C GLN A 21 -0.49 -8.81 13.88
N ILE A 22 -0.12 -7.93 14.81
CA ILE A 22 1.28 -7.67 15.14
C ILE A 22 2.00 -8.94 15.61
N ASP A 23 3.22 -9.15 15.12
CA ASP A 23 4.16 -10.15 15.60
C ASP A 23 5.41 -9.42 16.12
N PRO A 24 5.49 -9.16 17.44
CA PRO A 24 6.58 -8.36 18.01
C PRO A 24 7.96 -8.99 17.83
N LEU A 25 8.06 -10.32 17.93
CA LEU A 25 9.33 -11.03 17.83
C LEU A 25 9.90 -10.94 16.42
N LYS A 26 9.04 -11.08 15.40
CA LYS A 26 9.47 -10.85 14.01
C LYS A 26 9.73 -9.39 13.71
N ALA A 27 8.99 -8.45 14.32
CA ALA A 27 9.20 -7.02 14.10
C ALA A 27 10.56 -6.50 14.61
N LEU A 28 11.22 -7.20 15.55
CA LEU A 28 12.58 -6.88 16.00
C LEU A 28 13.66 -7.25 14.98
N LYS A 29 13.36 -8.14 14.03
CA LYS A 29 14.29 -8.62 13.00
C LYS A 29 13.68 -8.33 11.64
N LEU A 30 13.88 -7.10 11.17
CA LEU A 30 13.48 -6.67 9.85
C LEU A 30 14.68 -6.77 8.92
N ASP A 31 14.45 -7.27 7.70
CA ASP A 31 15.52 -7.39 6.71
C ASP A 31 15.30 -6.47 5.51
N LEU A 32 14.05 -6.17 5.16
CA LEU A 32 13.71 -5.11 4.21
C LEU A 32 12.69 -4.14 4.81
N ILE A 33 12.92 -2.85 4.58
CA ILE A 33 12.00 -1.77 4.98
C ILE A 33 11.61 -0.90 3.78
N TYR A 34 10.42 -0.30 3.88
CA TYR A 34 9.94 0.71 2.95
C TYR A 34 10.10 2.08 3.63
N GLU A 35 11.12 2.84 3.22
CA GLU A 35 11.39 4.17 3.77
C GLU A 35 10.57 5.22 3.03
N ALA A 36 10.01 6.18 3.77
CA ALA A 36 9.37 7.37 3.22
C ALA A 36 9.69 8.58 4.10
N ASP A 37 9.93 9.73 3.48
CA ASP A 37 10.22 10.99 4.16
C ASP A 37 9.09 12.04 3.99
N GLU A 38 9.27 13.23 4.58
CA GLU A 38 8.30 14.33 4.48
C GLU A 38 7.94 14.67 3.03
N LYS A 39 8.91 14.62 2.11
CA LYS A 39 8.70 14.97 0.70
C LYS A 39 7.86 13.92 -0.01
N ASP A 40 8.01 12.65 0.35
CA ASP A 40 7.17 11.57 -0.19
C ASP A 40 5.70 11.78 0.20
N TYR A 41 5.43 12.22 1.43
CA TYR A 41 4.06 12.52 1.88
C TYR A 41 3.50 13.78 1.22
N ILE A 42 4.31 14.83 1.03
CA ILE A 42 3.89 16.02 0.29
C ILE A 42 3.54 15.64 -1.15
N SER A 43 4.39 14.84 -1.81
CA SER A 43 4.15 14.35 -3.17
C SER A 43 2.88 13.51 -3.26
N PHE A 44 2.65 12.65 -2.26
CA PHE A 44 1.40 11.89 -2.13
C PHE A 44 0.16 12.79 -2.06
N LEU A 45 0.16 13.79 -1.18
CA LEU A 45 -0.95 14.73 -1.03
C LEU A 45 -1.21 15.52 -2.32
N CYS A 46 -0.15 15.97 -2.98
CA CYS A 46 -0.23 16.59 -4.30
C CYS A 46 -0.87 15.66 -5.33
N GLY A 47 -0.46 14.39 -5.39
CA GLY A 47 -1.04 13.39 -6.26
C GLY A 47 -2.51 13.05 -5.94
N GLN A 48 -3.00 13.37 -4.74
CA GLN A 48 -4.42 13.27 -4.36
C GLN A 48 -5.24 14.50 -4.79
N GLY A 49 -4.60 15.55 -5.31
CA GLY A 49 -5.27 16.78 -5.77
C GLY A 49 -5.37 17.88 -4.71
N PHE A 50 -4.56 17.82 -3.64
CA PHE A 50 -4.51 18.90 -2.65
C PHE A 50 -3.93 20.16 -3.28
N ASN A 51 -4.54 21.32 -3.00
CA ASN A 51 -4.05 22.62 -3.45
C ASN A 51 -3.11 23.26 -2.40
N ALA A 52 -2.41 24.32 -2.80
CA ALA A 52 -1.44 25.02 -1.95
C ALA A 52 -2.05 25.50 -0.62
N SER A 53 -3.29 26.00 -0.64
CA SER A 53 -3.99 26.46 0.57
C SER A 53 -4.25 25.31 1.56
N THR A 54 -4.65 24.15 1.08
CA THR A 54 -4.90 22.98 1.94
C THR A 54 -3.59 22.38 2.46
N LEU A 55 -2.55 22.34 1.61
CA LEU A 55 -1.23 21.90 2.03
C LEU A 55 -0.64 22.80 3.11
N TYR A 56 -0.77 24.13 2.97
CA TYR A 56 -0.29 25.07 3.97
C TYR A 56 -0.88 24.82 5.37
N LEU A 57 -2.15 24.44 5.45
CA LEU A 57 -2.79 24.09 6.73
C LEU A 57 -2.23 22.80 7.38
N ILE A 58 -1.59 21.93 6.59
CA ILE A 58 -1.06 20.64 7.05
C ILE A 58 0.45 20.73 7.32
N THR A 59 1.18 21.42 6.45
CA THR A 59 2.65 21.46 6.46
C THR A 59 3.22 22.74 7.07
N GLU A 60 2.37 23.76 7.27
CA GLU A 60 2.75 25.13 7.65
C GLU A 60 3.75 25.79 6.67
N LYS A 61 3.89 25.21 5.47
CA LYS A 61 4.78 25.67 4.40
C LYS A 61 3.97 25.90 3.13
N TYR A 62 4.25 27.01 2.45
CA TYR A 62 3.62 27.28 1.16
C TYR A 62 4.28 26.43 0.07
N ILE A 63 3.57 25.41 -0.40
CA ILE A 63 4.09 24.42 -1.35
C ILE A 63 3.18 24.39 -2.59
N ILE A 64 3.78 24.50 -3.77
CA ILE A 64 3.08 24.37 -5.05
C ILE A 64 3.39 22.97 -5.61
N CYS A 65 2.36 22.17 -5.84
CA CYS A 65 2.52 20.78 -6.28
C CYS A 65 3.25 20.59 -7.61
N PHE A 66 3.27 21.58 -8.49
CA PHE A 66 4.05 21.53 -9.73
C PHE A 66 5.57 21.54 -9.49
N GLU A 67 6.01 22.10 -8.36
CA GLU A 67 7.43 22.15 -7.95
C GLU A 67 7.89 20.86 -7.26
N VAL A 68 6.92 20.03 -6.86
CA VAL A 68 7.15 18.72 -6.23
C VAL A 68 7.08 17.66 -7.33
N ALA A 69 8.06 16.76 -7.37
CA ALA A 69 8.24 15.78 -8.44
C ALA A 69 6.91 15.13 -8.90
N ASN A 70 6.76 14.96 -10.22
CA ASN A 70 5.62 14.31 -10.86
C ASN A 70 5.50 12.83 -10.47
N SER A 71 5.03 12.56 -9.25
CA SER A 71 4.73 11.22 -8.77
C SER A 71 3.23 11.09 -8.56
N THR A 72 2.70 9.92 -8.85
CA THR A 72 1.29 9.65 -8.57
C THR A 72 1.14 9.35 -7.08
N ALA A 73 -0.03 9.63 -6.49
CA ALA A 73 -0.28 9.25 -5.10
C ALA A 73 -0.17 7.73 -4.84
N ARG A 74 -0.13 6.90 -5.90
CA ARG A 74 0.10 5.46 -5.77
C ARG A 74 1.56 5.11 -5.50
N ASP A 75 2.49 6.02 -5.82
CA ASP A 75 3.93 5.81 -5.74
C ASP A 75 4.53 6.14 -4.37
N LEU A 76 3.73 6.60 -3.41
CA LEU A 76 4.15 6.66 -2.00
C LEU A 76 4.74 5.31 -1.61
N ASN A 77 5.94 5.32 -1.03
CA ASN A 77 6.69 4.10 -0.71
C ASN A 77 6.14 3.39 0.54
N TYR A 78 4.89 2.94 0.46
CA TYR A 78 4.13 2.38 1.56
C TYR A 78 4.13 0.84 1.50
N PRO A 79 4.20 0.12 2.65
CA PRO A 79 4.29 -1.35 2.71
C PRO A 79 2.95 -2.07 2.45
N SER A 80 2.10 -1.51 1.59
CA SER A 80 0.86 -2.11 1.11
C SER A 80 0.42 -1.47 -0.20
N PHE A 81 -0.46 -2.15 -0.93
CA PHE A 81 -0.96 -1.71 -2.21
C PHE A 81 -2.48 -1.65 -2.20
N ALA A 82 -3.04 -0.52 -2.62
CA ALA A 82 -4.48 -0.32 -2.70
C ALA A 82 -4.84 0.18 -4.10
N LEU A 83 -5.63 -0.61 -4.85
CA LEU A 83 -6.06 -0.27 -6.19
C LEU A 83 -7.58 -0.18 -6.27
N LYS A 84 -8.07 1.03 -6.48
CA LYS A 84 -9.48 1.29 -6.78
C LYS A 84 -9.76 0.92 -8.25
N ALA A 85 -10.64 -0.05 -8.46
CA ALA A 85 -11.17 -0.41 -9.76
C ALA A 85 -12.22 0.62 -10.21
N PRO A 86 -12.14 1.13 -11.45
CA PRO A 86 -13.15 2.06 -11.96
C PRO A 86 -14.50 1.36 -12.16
N ARG A 87 -15.59 2.12 -12.08
CA ARG A 87 -16.92 1.65 -12.48
C ARG A 87 -17.41 2.37 -13.74
N PRO A 88 -18.29 1.72 -14.54
CA PRO A 88 -18.82 0.35 -14.40
C PRO A 88 -17.88 -0.74 -14.94
N LYS A 89 -16.68 -0.35 -15.38
CA LYS A 89 -15.74 -1.23 -16.07
C LYS A 89 -15.19 -2.25 -15.07
N HIS A 90 -15.66 -3.50 -15.16
CA HIS A 90 -15.12 -4.63 -14.40
C HIS A 90 -13.61 -4.86 -14.60
N HIS A 91 -12.95 -4.09 -15.47
CA HIS A 91 -11.52 -4.15 -15.73
C HIS A 91 -10.77 -3.16 -14.85
N VAL A 92 -9.72 -3.66 -14.19
CA VAL A 92 -8.83 -2.87 -13.34
C VAL A 92 -7.42 -2.98 -13.90
N SER A 93 -6.68 -1.88 -13.87
CA SER A 93 -5.26 -1.82 -14.20
C SER A 93 -4.58 -0.74 -13.36
N GLY A 94 -3.37 -1.01 -12.91
CA GLY A 94 -2.57 -0.05 -12.16
C GLY A 94 -1.18 -0.58 -11.84
N THR A 95 -0.24 0.34 -11.73
CA THR A 95 1.15 0.07 -11.35
C THR A 95 1.49 0.81 -10.07
N PHE A 96 2.48 0.28 -9.35
CA PHE A 96 3.00 0.85 -8.11
C PHE A 96 4.52 0.72 -8.13
N LYS A 97 5.23 1.85 -8.06
CA LYS A 97 6.68 1.83 -7.84
C LYS A 97 6.97 1.79 -6.34
N ARG A 98 7.90 0.93 -5.93
CA ARG A 98 8.39 0.86 -4.54
C ARG A 98 9.90 0.77 -4.51
N ILE A 99 10.46 1.22 -3.39
CA ILE A 99 11.87 1.13 -3.07
C ILE A 99 11.95 0.41 -1.72
N VAL A 100 12.77 -0.62 -1.64
CA VAL A 100 13.05 -1.32 -0.39
C VAL A 100 14.52 -1.15 -0.04
N THR A 101 14.78 -0.92 1.24
CA THR A 101 16.12 -0.76 1.81
C THR A 101 16.46 -2.01 2.59
N ASN A 102 17.62 -2.60 2.33
CA ASN A 102 18.14 -3.72 3.12
C ASN A 102 18.61 -3.23 4.49
N VAL A 103 18.04 -3.80 5.54
CA VAL A 103 18.43 -3.57 6.94
C VAL A 103 18.83 -4.87 7.65
N GLY A 104 18.85 -5.98 6.90
CA GLY A 104 19.30 -7.28 7.35
C GLY A 104 20.73 -7.59 6.90
N LEU A 105 20.99 -8.86 6.58
CA LEU A 105 22.31 -9.30 6.17
C LEU A 105 22.72 -8.77 4.79
N PRO A 106 24.00 -8.41 4.58
CA PRO A 106 24.54 -8.15 3.25
C PRO A 106 24.58 -9.44 2.42
N MET A 107 24.75 -9.32 1.11
CA MET A 107 24.76 -10.45 0.17
C MET A 107 23.48 -11.31 0.23
N SER A 108 22.33 -10.66 0.42
CA SER A 108 21.01 -11.29 0.48
C SER A 108 20.28 -11.16 -0.86
N THR A 109 19.51 -12.18 -1.23
CA THR A 109 18.72 -12.18 -2.46
C THR A 109 17.30 -12.63 -2.15
N TYR A 110 16.33 -11.81 -2.54
CA TYR A 110 14.90 -12.03 -2.31
C TYR A 110 14.19 -12.31 -3.61
N ILE A 111 13.30 -13.30 -3.59
CA ILE A 111 12.43 -13.67 -4.72
C ILE A 111 11.00 -13.19 -4.42
N ALA A 112 10.36 -12.57 -5.41
CA ALA A 112 8.99 -12.11 -5.32
C ALA A 112 7.99 -13.28 -5.47
N ASN A 113 7.26 -13.56 -4.39
CA ASN A 113 6.17 -14.51 -4.36
C ASN A 113 4.82 -13.77 -4.30
N VAL A 114 3.99 -13.95 -5.32
CA VAL A 114 2.72 -13.24 -5.45
C VAL A 114 1.54 -14.19 -5.30
N THR A 115 0.61 -13.85 -4.41
CA THR A 115 -0.68 -14.53 -4.28
C THR A 115 -1.76 -13.66 -4.90
N ALA A 116 -2.40 -14.14 -5.97
CA ALA A 116 -3.44 -13.40 -6.69
C ALA A 116 -4.77 -14.19 -6.77
N PRO A 117 -5.93 -13.53 -6.63
CA PRO A 117 -7.23 -14.17 -6.78
C PRO A 117 -7.58 -14.40 -8.25
N LYS A 118 -8.43 -15.41 -8.51
CA LYS A 118 -8.89 -15.74 -9.87
C LYS A 118 -9.42 -14.51 -10.62
N GLY A 119 -8.90 -14.30 -11.83
CA GLY A 119 -9.29 -13.20 -12.73
C GLY A 119 -8.48 -11.92 -12.55
N ILE A 120 -7.55 -11.87 -11.59
CA ILE A 120 -6.57 -10.81 -11.41
C ILE A 120 -5.18 -11.38 -11.69
N HIS A 121 -4.41 -10.66 -12.48
CA HIS A 121 -3.00 -10.92 -12.75
C HIS A 121 -2.17 -9.85 -12.04
N ILE A 122 -1.13 -10.29 -11.33
CA ILE A 122 -0.22 -9.44 -10.60
C ILE A 122 1.20 -9.88 -10.97
N SER A 123 2.04 -8.95 -11.39
CA SER A 123 3.44 -9.19 -11.74
C SER A 123 4.34 -8.17 -11.04
N VAL A 124 5.58 -8.58 -10.77
CA VAL A 124 6.60 -7.73 -10.13
C VAL A 124 7.85 -7.72 -11.00
N THR A 125 8.43 -6.54 -11.22
CA THR A 125 9.63 -6.37 -12.04
C THR A 125 10.62 -5.42 -11.37
N PRO A 126 11.87 -5.84 -11.12
CA PRO A 126 12.37 -7.22 -11.26
C PRO A 126 11.69 -8.16 -10.26
N SER A 127 11.64 -9.46 -10.55
CA SER A 127 11.10 -10.49 -9.63
C SER A 127 12.13 -10.99 -8.62
N VAL A 128 13.37 -10.52 -8.72
CA VAL A 128 14.48 -10.85 -7.83
C VAL A 128 15.17 -9.54 -7.45
N LEU A 129 15.44 -9.36 -6.15
CA LEU A 129 16.24 -8.24 -5.64
C LEU A 129 17.47 -8.81 -4.93
N SER A 130 18.66 -8.38 -5.36
CA SER A 130 19.91 -8.76 -4.73
C SER A 130 20.54 -7.53 -4.10
N PHE A 131 20.99 -7.68 -2.85
CA PHE A 131 21.63 -6.63 -2.07
C PHE A 131 23.03 -7.11 -1.70
N THR A 132 24.02 -6.27 -1.96
CA THR A 132 25.43 -6.51 -1.65
C THR A 132 25.82 -5.91 -0.31
N ALA A 133 25.14 -4.83 0.13
CA ALA A 133 25.46 -4.11 1.36
C ALA A 133 24.22 -3.82 2.23
N LEU A 134 24.48 -3.57 3.52
CA LEU A 134 23.50 -2.99 4.44
C LEU A 134 23.18 -1.56 4.02
N GLY A 135 21.91 -1.18 4.03
CA GLY A 135 21.42 0.13 3.61
C GLY A 135 21.27 0.29 2.09
N GLU A 136 21.63 -0.72 1.31
CA GLU A 136 21.43 -0.70 -0.14
C GLU A 136 19.93 -0.67 -0.47
N LYS A 137 19.58 0.17 -1.46
CA LYS A 137 18.20 0.36 -1.91
C LYS A 137 17.99 -0.28 -3.26
N GLN A 138 16.91 -1.03 -3.39
CA GLN A 138 16.49 -1.62 -4.65
C GLN A 138 15.05 -1.25 -4.95
N SER A 139 14.75 -0.99 -6.23
CA SER A 139 13.41 -0.58 -6.67
C SER A 139 12.73 -1.67 -7.47
N PHE A 140 11.41 -1.75 -7.36
CA PHE A 140 10.59 -2.64 -8.16
C PHE A 140 9.27 -1.98 -8.54
N VAL A 141 8.65 -2.51 -9.59
CA VAL A 141 7.32 -2.12 -10.05
C VAL A 141 6.39 -3.30 -9.90
N LEU A 142 5.28 -3.09 -9.20
CA LEU A 142 4.18 -4.02 -9.10
C LEU A 142 3.08 -3.60 -10.07
N THR A 143 2.68 -4.50 -10.96
CA THR A 143 1.63 -4.27 -11.96
C THR A 143 0.44 -5.17 -11.67
N ILE A 144 -0.76 -4.59 -11.61
CA ILE A 144 -2.03 -5.30 -11.43
C ILE A 144 -2.87 -5.06 -12.67
N HIS A 145 -3.43 -6.11 -13.25
CA HIS A 145 -4.47 -5.98 -14.27
C HIS A 145 -5.43 -7.17 -14.20
N GLY A 146 -6.67 -6.98 -14.63
CA GLY A 146 -7.61 -8.09 -14.71
C GLY A 146 -9.06 -7.68 -14.61
N LYS A 147 -9.93 -8.64 -14.29
CA LYS A 147 -11.37 -8.44 -14.18
C LYS A 147 -11.88 -8.80 -12.79
N MET A 148 -12.62 -7.89 -12.17
CA MET A 148 -13.20 -8.06 -10.85
C MET A 148 -14.72 -7.93 -10.88
N LYS A 149 -15.42 -8.98 -10.43
CA LYS A 149 -16.89 -8.97 -10.22
C LYS A 149 -17.29 -8.58 -8.80
N ARG A 150 -16.55 -9.10 -7.81
CA ARG A 150 -16.76 -8.79 -6.38
C ARG A 150 -16.36 -7.35 -6.08
N SER A 151 -16.83 -6.80 -4.96
CA SER A 151 -16.52 -5.42 -4.57
C SER A 151 -15.12 -5.26 -3.98
N ILE A 152 -14.54 -6.33 -3.44
CA ILE A 152 -13.22 -6.37 -2.82
C ILE A 152 -12.54 -7.71 -3.11
N ARG A 153 -11.22 -7.67 -3.29
CA ARG A 153 -10.35 -8.80 -3.53
C ARG A 153 -9.01 -8.57 -2.85
N SER A 154 -8.57 -9.57 -2.11
CA SER A 154 -7.27 -9.59 -1.43
C SER A 154 -6.24 -10.37 -2.24
N ALA A 155 -5.01 -9.89 -2.17
CA ALA A 155 -3.81 -10.46 -2.75
C ALA A 155 -2.62 -10.12 -1.85
N SER A 156 -1.43 -10.64 -2.15
CA SER A 156 -0.21 -10.26 -1.43
C SER A 156 1.04 -10.43 -2.28
N LEU A 157 2.04 -9.61 -2.00
CA LEU A 157 3.43 -9.80 -2.40
C LEU A 157 4.23 -10.21 -1.17
N VAL A 158 5.07 -11.23 -1.29
CA VAL A 158 6.08 -11.62 -0.29
C VAL A 158 7.44 -11.58 -0.96
N TRP A 159 8.38 -10.84 -0.39
CA TRP A 159 9.80 -11.02 -0.70
C TRP A 159 10.35 -12.09 0.24
N ASP A 160 10.95 -13.14 -0.32
CA ASP A 160 11.43 -14.32 0.41
C ASP A 160 12.88 -14.60 0.04
N ASP A 161 13.77 -14.66 1.03
CA ASP A 161 15.18 -15.06 0.86
C ASP A 161 15.46 -16.51 1.32
N GLY A 162 14.41 -17.25 1.68
CA GLY A 162 14.48 -18.61 2.23
C GLY A 162 14.45 -18.68 3.77
N GLN A 163 14.72 -17.57 4.47
CA GLN A 163 14.65 -17.49 5.93
C GLN A 163 13.64 -16.44 6.41
N TYR A 164 13.65 -15.28 5.76
CA TYR A 164 12.86 -14.11 6.10
C TYR A 164 11.85 -13.81 5.00
N GLN A 165 10.66 -13.39 5.46
CA GLN A 165 9.54 -13.08 4.59
C GLN A 165 9.01 -11.69 4.88
N VAL A 166 9.04 -10.83 3.86
CA VAL A 166 8.57 -9.45 3.92
C VAL A 166 7.27 -9.35 3.12
N ARG A 167 6.14 -9.37 3.83
CA ARG A 167 4.81 -9.45 3.22
C ARG A 167 4.14 -8.08 3.11
N SER A 168 3.70 -7.73 1.91
CA SER A 168 2.90 -6.53 1.63
C SER A 168 1.50 -6.94 1.13
N PRO A 169 0.42 -6.59 1.84
CA PRO A 169 -0.94 -6.89 1.40
C PRO A 169 -1.33 -6.03 0.18
N ILE A 170 -2.14 -6.60 -0.70
CA ILE A 170 -2.68 -5.95 -1.89
C ILE A 170 -4.21 -6.03 -1.81
N VAL A 171 -4.88 -4.88 -1.81
CA VAL A 171 -6.35 -4.79 -1.85
C VAL A 171 -6.81 -4.15 -3.14
N ILE A 172 -7.71 -4.84 -3.85
CA ILE A 172 -8.36 -4.35 -5.06
C ILE A 172 -9.84 -4.19 -4.74
N PHE A 173 -10.38 -3.00 -4.93
CA PHE A 173 -11.72 -2.67 -4.45
C PHE A 173 -12.46 -1.70 -5.37
N ASP A 174 -13.78 -1.63 -5.24
CA ASP A 174 -14.61 -0.63 -5.90
C ASP A 174 -15.52 0.09 -4.89
N ASP A 175 -16.34 1.05 -5.34
CA ASP A 175 -17.15 1.89 -4.45
C ASP A 175 -18.16 1.13 -3.57
N ARG A 176 -18.52 -0.13 -3.90
CA ARG A 176 -19.42 -0.96 -3.06
C ARG A 176 -18.69 -1.34 -1.76
N ALA A 177 -17.38 -1.57 -1.82
CA ALA A 177 -16.59 -1.89 -0.65
C ALA A 177 -16.46 -0.68 0.27
N ILE A 178 -16.14 0.50 -0.31
CA ILE A 178 -16.02 1.76 0.46
C ILE A 178 -17.33 2.09 1.16
N SER A 179 -18.46 2.02 0.44
CA SER A 179 -19.78 2.26 1.03
C SER A 179 -19.98 1.34 2.23
N LYS A 180 -19.80 0.03 2.08
CA LYS A 180 -19.95 -0.90 3.21
C LYS A 180 -19.07 -0.54 4.39
N VAL A 181 -17.79 -0.21 4.18
CA VAL A 181 -16.86 0.17 5.26
C VAL A 181 -17.31 1.44 5.97
N VAL A 182 -17.68 2.50 5.24
CA VAL A 182 -18.19 3.76 5.82
C VAL A 182 -19.45 3.50 6.65
N TYR A 183 -20.40 2.74 6.11
CA TYR A 183 -21.61 2.35 6.84
C TYR A 183 -21.29 1.52 8.11
N PHE A 184 -20.29 0.63 8.06
CA PHE A 184 -19.87 -0.15 9.23
C PHE A 184 -19.19 0.70 10.30
N CYS A 185 -18.31 1.62 9.92
CA CYS A 185 -17.64 2.51 10.86
C CYS A 185 -18.60 3.53 11.47
N GLN A 186 -19.58 4.05 10.73
CA GLN A 186 -20.61 4.96 11.26
C GLN A 186 -21.51 4.32 12.33
N LYS A 187 -21.63 2.99 12.34
CA LYS A 187 -22.42 2.24 13.33
C LYS A 187 -21.65 1.85 14.60
N ARG A 188 -20.34 2.11 14.71
CA ARG A 188 -19.57 1.88 15.95
C ARG A 188 -19.31 3.22 16.65
N PRO A 189 -19.73 3.39 17.92
CA PRO A 189 -19.66 4.68 18.61
C PRO A 189 -18.23 5.23 18.76
N VAL A 190 -17.21 4.36 18.79
CA VAL A 190 -15.80 4.76 18.93
C VAL A 190 -15.17 5.23 17.59
N ALA A 191 -15.76 4.89 16.44
CA ALA A 191 -15.24 5.22 15.11
C ALA A 191 -15.87 6.49 14.49
N GLN A 192 -16.87 7.09 15.14
CA GLN A 192 -17.56 8.28 14.65
C GLN A 192 -16.68 9.56 14.66
N LEU A 193 -15.57 9.58 15.39
CA LEU A 193 -14.71 10.76 15.48
C LEU A 193 -13.78 10.94 14.26
N VAL A 194 -13.38 9.85 13.59
CA VAL A 194 -12.37 9.92 12.51
C VAL A 194 -13.01 10.18 11.14
N ILE A 195 -14.22 9.68 10.89
CA ILE A 195 -14.87 9.80 9.56
C ILE A 195 -15.49 11.18 9.32
N ARG A 196 -15.83 11.92 10.39
CA ARG A 196 -16.40 13.28 10.26
C ARG A 196 -15.44 14.29 9.62
N LEU A 197 -14.13 14.00 9.56
CA LEU A 197 -13.14 14.89 8.95
C LEU A 197 -12.84 14.56 7.47
N SER A 198 -13.29 13.42 6.94
CA SER A 198 -12.97 13.00 5.56
C SER A 198 -14.09 13.22 4.55
N TYR A 199 -15.29 13.62 4.99
CA TYR A 199 -16.50 13.69 4.15
C TYR A 199 -17.25 15.04 4.21
N ILE A 200 -16.66 16.08 4.79
CA ILE A 200 -17.16 17.44 4.67
C ILE A 200 -16.35 18.13 3.57
N ARG A 201 -16.99 18.29 2.39
CA ARG A 201 -16.53 18.93 1.13
C ARG A 201 -15.84 18.03 0.10
N MET A 202 -16.66 17.23 -0.57
CA MET A 202 -16.79 17.34 -2.03
C MET A 202 -17.94 18.30 -2.34
#